data_AF-A0A2N2R2Q6-F1
#
_entry.id   AF-A0A2N2R2Q6-F1
#
_cell.length_a   1.000
_cell.length_b   1.000
_cell.length_c   1.000
_cell.angle_alpha   90.00
_cell.angle_beta   90.00
_cell.angle_gamma   90.00
#
_symmetry.space_group_name_H-M   'P 1'
#
loop_
_entity.id
_entity.type
_entity.pdbx_description
1 polymer ?
#
loop_
_entity_poly.entity_id
_entity_poly.type
_entity_poly.pdbx_seq_one_letter_code
_entity_poly.pdbx_strand_id
1 'polypeptide(L)'
;MQGIDFDEAIRLHNTWRRQFMNAFARGSYADMPLSDHQGCMFGYAIAAADDASRALPQFQALIKAHTRFHALASEIQELSGNGMADAADLMLPELSDESHRLANLFDELRALQRDARG
;
A
#
# COMPACT_ATOMS: atom_id res chain seq x y z
N MET A 1 9.15 -7.04 15.64
CA MET A 1 9.06 -7.12 14.15
C MET A 1 9.20 -8.55 13.63
N GLN A 2 9.54 -9.52 14.47
CA GLN A 2 9.70 -10.92 14.04
C GLN A 2 8.33 -11.47 13.66
N GLY A 3 8.08 -11.67 12.36
CA GLY A 3 6.83 -12.24 11.85
C GLY A 3 6.20 -11.46 10.71
N ILE A 4 6.62 -10.21 10.47
CA ILE A 4 6.20 -9.49 9.27
C ILE A 4 7.09 -9.93 8.09
N ASP A 5 6.44 -10.45 7.05
CA ASP A 5 7.08 -10.77 5.78
C ASP A 5 7.02 -9.55 4.85
N PHE A 6 8.09 -8.75 4.88
CA PHE A 6 8.21 -7.56 4.04
C PHE A 6 8.44 -7.89 2.56
N ASP A 7 9.06 -9.04 2.24
CA ASP A 7 9.29 -9.45 0.86
C ASP A 7 7.95 -9.77 0.17
N GLU A 8 7.06 -10.48 0.89
CA GLU A 8 5.71 -10.76 0.42
C GLU A 8 4.85 -9.49 0.34
N ALA A 9 4.95 -8.60 1.33
CA ALA A 9 4.24 -7.32 1.31
C ALA A 9 4.60 -6.48 0.07
N ILE A 10 5.89 -6.35 -0.26
CA ILE A 10 6.36 -5.65 -1.47
C ILE A 10 5.78 -6.32 -2.73
N ARG A 11 5.86 -7.65 -2.82
CA ARG A 11 5.39 -8.40 -3.99
C ARG A 11 3.89 -8.20 -4.24
N LEU A 12 3.09 -8.27 -3.17
CA LEU A 12 1.63 -8.13 -3.24
C LEU A 12 1.22 -6.71 -3.65
N HIS A 13 1.77 -5.67 -3.01
CA HIS A 13 1.42 -4.28 -3.34
C HIS A 13 1.84 -3.90 -4.76
N ASN A 14 3.01 -4.36 -5.22
CA ASN A 14 3.43 -4.14 -6.60
C ASN A 14 2.51 -4.84 -7.61
N THR A 15 2.06 -6.06 -7.29
CA THR A 15 1.12 -6.80 -8.15
C THR A 15 -0.24 -6.14 -8.19
N TRP A 16 -0.76 -5.78 -7.02
CA TRP A 16 -2.03 -5.05 -6.88
C TRP A 16 -1.99 -3.73 -7.64
N ARG A 17 -0.92 -2.92 -7.50
CA ARG A 17 -0.77 -1.65 -8.21
C ARG A 17 -0.82 -1.84 -9.72
N ARG A 18 -0.10 -2.83 -10.26
CA ARG A 18 -0.13 -3.11 -11.70
C ARG A 18 -1.53 -3.48 -12.17
N GLN A 19 -2.25 -4.32 -11.43
CA GLN A 19 -3.63 -4.69 -11.76
C GLN A 19 -4.56 -3.47 -11.73
N PHE A 20 -4.46 -2.66 -10.68
CA PHE A 20 -5.22 -1.43 -10.50
C PHE A 20 -5.01 -0.45 -11.66
N MET A 21 -3.76 -0.11 -11.97
CA MET A 21 -3.43 0.83 -13.05
C MET A 21 -3.86 0.30 -14.42
N ASN A 22 -3.71 -1.01 -14.66
CA ASN A 22 -4.12 -1.62 -15.92
C ASN A 22 -5.65 -1.63 -16.10
N ALA A 23 -6.41 -1.88 -15.04
CA ALA A 23 -7.87 -1.83 -15.07
C ALA A 23 -8.35 -0.38 -15.30
N PHE A 24 -7.75 0.58 -14.60
CA PHE A 24 -8.02 2.00 -14.81
C PHE A 24 -7.77 2.44 -16.26
N ALA A 25 -6.60 2.13 -16.82
CA ALA A 25 -6.22 2.52 -18.18
C ALA A 25 -7.11 1.89 -19.27
N ARG A 26 -7.76 0.76 -18.98
CA ARG A 26 -8.71 0.10 -19.90
C ARG A 26 -10.15 0.60 -19.74
N GLY A 27 -10.42 1.48 -18.77
CA GLY A 27 -11.78 1.85 -18.37
C GLY A 27 -12.55 0.70 -17.71
N SER A 28 -11.86 -0.38 -17.32
CA SER A 28 -12.45 -1.56 -16.69
C SER A 28 -12.62 -1.33 -15.19
N TYR A 29 -13.34 -0.29 -14.80
CA TYR A 29 -13.43 0.15 -13.40
C TYR A 29 -14.11 -0.86 -12.47
N ALA A 30 -15.03 -1.66 -13.00
CA ALA A 30 -15.65 -2.77 -12.28
C ALA A 30 -14.65 -3.90 -11.94
N ASP A 31 -13.56 -4.00 -12.70
CA ASP A 31 -12.50 -5.01 -12.51
C ASP A 31 -11.32 -4.47 -11.68
N MET A 32 -11.39 -3.22 -11.19
CA MET A 32 -10.35 -2.67 -10.32
C MET A 32 -10.34 -3.41 -8.98
N PRO A 33 -9.18 -3.90 -8.52
CA PRO A 33 -9.08 -4.60 -7.25
C PRO A 33 -9.38 -3.64 -6.09
N LEU A 34 -10.10 -4.14 -5.08
CA LEU A 34 -10.43 -3.36 -3.89
C LEU A 34 -9.15 -2.97 -3.12
N SER A 35 -9.21 -1.79 -2.50
CA SER A 35 -8.09 -1.17 -1.77
C SER A 35 -8.29 -1.16 -0.25
N ASP A 36 -8.96 -2.16 0.33
CA ASP A 36 -9.16 -2.18 1.78
C ASP A 36 -7.84 -2.43 2.54
N HIS A 37 -7.34 -1.39 3.20
CA HIS A 37 -6.13 -1.44 4.03
C HIS A 37 -6.25 -2.34 5.26
N GLN A 38 -7.46 -2.51 5.83
CA GLN A 38 -7.67 -3.38 6.99
C GLN A 38 -7.78 -4.85 6.57
N GLY A 39 -8.31 -5.08 5.37
CA GLY A 39 -8.40 -6.40 4.75
C GLY A 39 -7.12 -6.86 4.04
N CYS A 40 -6.11 -6.00 3.87
CA CYS A 40 -4.88 -6.40 3.20
C CYS A 40 -4.00 -7.26 4.14
N MET A 41 -3.28 -8.23 3.57
CA MET A 41 -2.43 -9.16 4.34
C MET A 41 -1.41 -8.43 5.23
N PHE A 42 -0.89 -7.31 4.74
CA PHE A 42 0.03 -6.47 5.51
C PHE A 42 -0.67 -5.68 6.63
N GLY A 43 -1.92 -5.27 6.45
CA GLY A 43 -2.75 -4.65 7.48
C GLY A 43 -2.95 -5.57 8.68
N TYR A 44 -3.21 -6.87 8.44
CA TYR A 44 -3.24 -7.87 9.50
C TYR A 44 -1.90 -8.01 10.22
N ALA A 45 -0.78 -7.98 9.48
CA ALA A 45 0.55 -8.04 10.06
C ALA A 45 0.88 -6.82 10.93
N ILE A 46 0.44 -5.60 10.54
CA ILE A 46 0.52 -4.40 11.38
C ILE A 46 -0.32 -4.55 12.66
N ALA A 47 -1.55 -5.07 12.53
CA ALA A 47 -2.45 -5.27 13.65
C ALA A 47 -1.93 -6.30 14.66
N ALA A 48 -1.11 -7.25 14.20
CA ALA A 48 -0.45 -8.25 15.04
C ALA A 48 0.94 -7.82 15.57
N ALA A 49 1.48 -6.68 15.13
CA ALA A 49 2.80 -6.22 15.53
C ALA A 49 2.85 -5.84 17.03
N ASP A 50 3.96 -6.20 17.69
CA ASP A 50 4.24 -5.85 19.08
C ASP A 50 4.44 -4.33 19.29
N ASP A 51 4.29 -3.87 20.53
CA ASP A 51 4.41 -2.44 20.88
C ASP A 51 5.80 -1.87 20.60
N ALA A 52 6.85 -2.67 20.72
CA ALA A 52 8.22 -2.24 20.42
C ALA A 52 8.39 -1.91 18.93
N SER A 53 7.80 -2.73 18.04
CA SER A 53 7.76 -2.50 16.60
C SER A 53 6.95 -1.27 16.27
N ARG A 54 5.78 -1.13 16.91
CA ARG A 54 4.92 0.04 16.74
C ARG A 54 5.60 1.32 17.21
N ALA A 55 6.48 1.27 18.20
CA ALA A 55 7.21 2.46 18.65
C ALA A 55 8.29 2.93 17.66
N LEU A 56 8.71 2.11 16.69
CA LEU A 56 9.74 2.50 15.72
C LEU A 56 9.23 3.62 14.79
N PRO A 57 9.99 4.72 14.63
CA PRO A 57 9.59 5.81 13.75
C PRO A 57 9.35 5.37 12.29
N GLN A 58 10.18 4.45 11.79
CA GLN A 58 10.04 3.89 10.44
C GLN A 58 8.75 3.08 10.30
N PHE A 59 8.36 2.35 11.35
CA PHE A 59 7.13 1.57 11.35
C PHE A 59 5.89 2.47 11.39
N GLN A 60 5.92 3.55 12.16
CA GLN A 60 4.86 4.57 12.15
C GLN A 60 4.75 5.28 10.79
N ALA A 61 5.89 5.61 10.18
CA ALA A 61 5.92 6.16 8.83
C ALA A 61 5.31 5.18 7.80
N LEU A 62 5.61 3.89 7.92
CA LEU A 62 5.04 2.83 7.09
C LEU A 62 3.53 2.75 7.24
N ILE A 63 3.00 2.74 8.47
CA ILE A 63 1.55 2.73 8.72
C ILE A 63 0.87 3.93 8.06
N LYS A 64 1.47 5.12 8.20
CA LYS A 64 0.92 6.35 7.61
C LYS A 64 0.92 6.30 6.08
N ALA A 65 2.02 5.89 5.46
CA ALA A 65 2.12 5.76 4.00
C ALA A 65 1.14 4.70 3.47
N HIS A 66 1.04 3.56 4.14
CA HIS A 66 0.11 2.48 3.80
C HIS A 66 -1.35 2.95 3.85
N THR A 67 -1.71 3.68 4.91
CA THR A 67 -3.07 4.24 5.06
C THR A 67 -3.37 5.23 3.95
N ARG A 68 -2.43 6.14 3.63
CA ARG A 68 -2.61 7.13 2.56
C ARG A 68 -2.73 6.47 1.19
N PHE A 69 -1.86 5.51 0.88
CA PHE A 69 -1.89 4.74 -0.36
C PHE A 69 -3.27 4.12 -0.59
N HIS A 70 -3.81 3.42 0.41
CA HIS A 70 -5.11 2.79 0.28
C HIS A 70 -6.27 3.78 0.18
N ALA A 71 -6.21 4.89 0.93
CA ALA A 71 -7.22 5.95 0.83
C ALA A 71 -7.28 6.57 -0.57
N LEU A 72 -6.11 6.89 -1.17
CA LEU A 72 -6.02 7.40 -2.53
C LEU A 72 -6.61 6.42 -3.54
N ALA A 73 -6.26 5.15 -3.43
CA ALA A 73 -6.77 4.12 -4.31
C ALA A 73 -8.30 3.92 -4.20
N SER A 74 -8.86 3.97 -2.98
CA SER A 74 -10.31 3.93 -2.78
C SER A 74 -10.99 5.15 -3.42
N GLU A 75 -10.45 6.35 -3.24
CA GLU A 75 -10.99 7.58 -3.83
C GLU A 75 -10.95 7.56 -5.37
N ILE A 76 -9.84 7.08 -5.95
CA ILE A 76 -9.72 6.88 -7.40
C ILE A 76 -10.77 5.89 -7.90
N GLN A 77 -11.00 4.78 -7.18
CA GLN A 77 -12.00 3.78 -7.56
C GLN A 77 -13.42 4.34 -7.47
N GLU A 78 -13.74 5.11 -6.43
CA GLU A 78 -15.04 5.76 -6.26
C GLU A 78 -15.30 6.79 -7.37
N LEU A 79 -14.34 7.67 -7.66
CA LEU A 79 -14.45 8.64 -8.75
C LEU A 79 -14.65 7.93 -10.10
N SER A 80 -13.86 6.90 -10.37
CA SER A 80 -13.93 6.12 -11.61
C SER A 80 -15.28 5.42 -11.76
N GLY A 81 -15.79 4.78 -10.70
CA GLY A 81 -17.09 4.11 -10.69
C GLY A 81 -18.28 5.07 -10.86
N ASN A 82 -18.12 6.33 -10.47
CA ASN A 82 -19.13 7.39 -10.62
C ASN A 82 -19.01 8.19 -11.93
N GLY A 83 -18.18 7.72 -12.88
CA GLY A 83 -18.01 8.38 -14.19
C GLY A 83 -17.12 9.64 -14.16
N MET A 84 -16.41 9.88 -13.05
CA MET A 84 -15.47 11.00 -12.87
C MET A 84 -14.02 10.57 -13.14
N ALA A 85 -13.80 9.83 -14.23
CA ALA A 85 -12.48 9.28 -14.59
C ALA A 85 -11.40 10.36 -14.73
N ASP A 86 -11.73 11.53 -15.31
CA ASP A 86 -10.78 12.63 -15.46
C ASP A 86 -10.29 13.17 -14.10
N ALA A 87 -11.18 13.22 -13.09
CA ALA A 87 -10.80 13.64 -11.74
C ALA A 87 -9.93 12.57 -11.07
N ALA A 88 -10.22 11.29 -11.31
CA ALA A 88 -9.44 10.17 -10.82
C ALA A 88 -8.03 10.13 -11.44
N ASP A 89 -7.89 10.48 -12.72
CA ASP A 89 -6.61 10.54 -13.45
C ASP A 89 -5.64 11.52 -12.80
N LEU A 90 -6.15 12.68 -12.35
CA LEU A 90 -5.37 13.70 -11.64
C LEU A 90 -4.75 13.21 -10.33
N MET A 91 -5.29 12.14 -9.74
CA MET A 91 -4.80 11.56 -8.47
C MET A 91 -3.76 10.44 -8.68
N LEU A 92 -3.63 9.91 -9.90
CA LEU A 92 -2.70 8.82 -10.20
C LEU A 92 -1.22 9.14 -9.89
N PRO A 93 -0.72 10.37 -10.12
CA PRO A 93 0.64 10.74 -9.72
C PRO A 93 0.86 10.58 -8.21
N GLU A 94 -0.09 11.06 -7.39
CA GLU A 94 0.01 10.95 -5.93
C GLU A 94 -0.03 9.48 -5.46
N LEU A 95 -0.91 8.66 -6.05
CA LEU A 95 -0.94 7.22 -5.78
C LEU A 95 0.40 6.56 -6.13
N SER A 96 1.01 6.94 -7.25
CA SER A 96 2.32 6.44 -7.69
C SER A 96 3.43 6.82 -6.71
N ASP A 97 3.43 8.07 -6.24
CA ASP A 97 4.43 8.58 -5.29
C ASP A 97 4.31 7.87 -3.93
N GLU A 98 3.09 7.73 -3.40
CA GLU A 98 2.87 6.99 -2.15
C GLU A 98 3.18 5.49 -2.31
N SER A 99 2.96 4.90 -3.48
CA SER A 99 3.39 3.52 -3.75
C SER A 99 4.91 3.37 -3.70
N HIS A 100 5.67 4.30 -4.30
CA HIS A 100 7.14 4.27 -4.23
C HIS A 100 7.63 4.49 -2.80
N ARG A 101 7.02 5.43 -2.08
CA ARG A 101 7.32 5.69 -0.68
C ARG A 101 7.07 4.47 0.20
N LEU A 102 5.96 3.77 -0.01
CA LEU A 102 5.61 2.54 0.69
C LEU A 102 6.65 1.44 0.43
N ALA A 103 7.08 1.27 -0.83
CA ALA A 103 8.12 0.30 -1.19
C ALA A 103 9.46 0.59 -0.49
N ASN A 104 9.89 1.86 -0.47
CA ASN A 104 11.13 2.26 0.21
C ASN A 104 11.06 1.97 1.72
N LEU A 105 9.93 2.26 2.37
CA LEU A 105 9.74 2.00 3.79
C LEU A 105 9.73 0.49 4.11
N PHE A 106 9.16 -0.33 3.22
CA PHE A 106 9.27 -1.79 3.34
C PHE A 106 10.73 -2.25 3.25
N ASP A 107 11.50 -1.71 2.30
CA ASP A 107 12.91 -2.04 2.13
C ASP A 107 13.76 -1.63 3.35
N GLU A 108 13.52 -0.45 3.90
CA GLU A 108 14.19 0.05 5.11
C GLU A 108 13.91 -0.87 6.32
N LEU A 109 12.65 -1.20 6.57
CA LEU A 109 12.27 -2.06 7.69
C LEU A 109 12.72 -3.50 7.51
N ARG A 110 12.75 -3.99 6.27
CA ARG A 110 13.33 -5.29 5.92
C ARG A 110 14.83 -5.32 6.25
N ALA A 111 15.57 -4.27 5.94
CA ALA A 111 17.00 -4.17 6.29
C ALA A 111 17.18 -4.17 7.82
N LEU A 112 16.42 -3.33 8.55
CA LEU A 112 16.46 -3.28 10.02
C LEU A 112 16.12 -4.64 10.67
N GLN A 113 15.14 -5.36 10.11
CA GLN A 113 14.78 -6.69 10.60
C GLN A 113 15.88 -7.73 10.37
N ARG A 114 16.64 -7.62 9.28
CA ARG A 114 17.79 -8.49 8.99
C ARG A 114 18.97 -8.18 9.91
N ASP A 115 19.28 -6.91 10.11
CA ASP A 115 20.36 -6.47 10.99
C ASP A 115 20.11 -6.88 12.45
N ALA A 116 18.87 -6.83 12.91
CA ALA A 116 18.49 -7.25 14.27
C ALA A 116 18.51 -8.79 14.48
N ARG A 117 18.67 -9.59 13.41
CA ARG A 117 18.74 -11.06 13.45
C ARG A 117 20.17 -11.59 13.31
N GLY A 118 21.11 -10.75 12.87
CA GLY A 118 22.55 -11.07 12.78
C GLY A 118 23.27 -10.78 14.08
#